data_AF-A0A368FV92-F1
#
_entry.id   AF-A0A368FV92-F1
#
_cell.length_a   1.000
_cell.length_b   1.000
_cell.length_c   1.000
_cell.angle_alpha   90.00
_cell.angle_beta   90.00
_cell.angle_gamma   90.00
#
_symmetry.space_group_name_H-M   'P 1'
#
loop_
_entity.id
_entity.type
_entity.pdbx_description
1 polymer ?
#
loop_
_entity_poly.entity_id
_entity_poly.type
_entity_poly.pdbx_seq_one_letter_code
_entity_poly.pdbx_strand_id
1 'polypeptide(L)'
;MIRQAARTVSALPWQTIEIGRLDRGKPYLANPNACLNFNVSHQGDLVVLASSESEKIGVDVMRSDETRGSSALEHIERMSDL
;
A
#
# COMPACT_ATOMS: atom_id res chain seq x y z
N MET A 1 -4.38 10.30 0.20
CA MET A 1 -2.94 9.95 0.09
C MET A 1 -2.51 9.75 -1.37
N ILE A 2 -3.03 8.75 -2.10
CA ILE A 2 -2.58 8.46 -3.49
C ILE A 2 -2.68 9.68 -4.43
N ARG A 3 -3.85 10.35 -4.52
CA ARG A 3 -4.01 11.54 -5.38
C ARG A 3 -3.07 12.68 -4.98
N GLN A 4 -2.80 12.82 -3.69
CA GLN A 4 -1.85 13.83 -3.21
C GLN A 4 -0.43 13.49 -3.69
N ALA A 5 0.01 12.24 -3.56
CA ALA A 5 1.31 11.79 -4.05
C ALA A 5 1.44 11.98 -5.57
N ALA A 6 0.42 11.63 -6.35
CA ALA A 6 0.41 11.85 -7.80
C ALA A 6 0.52 13.34 -8.18
N ARG A 7 -0.15 14.23 -7.42
CA ARG A 7 -0.03 15.68 -7.60
C ARG A 7 1.35 16.19 -7.23
N THR A 8 1.92 15.76 -6.10
CA THR A 8 3.14 16.34 -5.55
C THR A 8 4.40 15.77 -6.18
N VAL A 9 4.44 14.47 -6.47
CA VAL A 9 5.63 13.79 -7.02
C VAL A 9 5.63 13.88 -8.55
N SER A 10 4.49 13.68 -9.20
CA SER A 10 4.39 13.66 -10.67
C SER A 10 3.84 14.96 -11.27
N ALA A 11 3.70 16.02 -10.47
CA ALA A 11 3.18 17.33 -10.88
C ALA A 11 1.83 17.28 -11.63
N LEU A 12 1.00 16.26 -11.38
CA LEU A 12 -0.27 16.11 -12.09
C LEU A 12 -1.33 17.09 -11.55
N PRO A 13 -2.03 17.83 -12.42
CA PRO A 13 -3.22 18.58 -12.02
C PRO A 13 -4.22 17.67 -11.33
N TRP A 14 -4.84 18.13 -10.24
CA TRP A 14 -5.70 17.27 -9.44
C TRP A 14 -6.80 16.61 -10.27
N GLN A 15 -7.42 17.34 -11.20
CA GLN A 15 -8.55 16.90 -12.00
C GLN A 15 -8.18 15.83 -13.04
N THR A 16 -6.90 15.71 -13.41
CA THR A 16 -6.42 14.76 -14.43
C THR A 16 -5.88 13.46 -13.83
N ILE A 17 -5.86 13.34 -12.49
CA ILE A 17 -5.39 12.13 -11.82
C ILE A 17 -6.43 11.02 -11.94
N GLU A 18 -6.09 10.00 -12.72
CA GLU A 18 -6.87 8.78 -12.91
C GLU A 18 -6.17 7.58 -12.25
N ILE A 19 -6.90 6.84 -11.42
CA ILE A 19 -6.38 5.66 -10.70
C ILE A 19 -7.07 4.42 -11.26
N GLY A 20 -6.30 3.57 -11.92
CA GLY A 20 -6.75 2.26 -12.41
C GLY A 20 -6.52 1.15 -11.38
N ARG A 21 -6.98 -0.06 -11.69
CA ARG A 21 -6.69 -1.28 -10.92
C ARG A 21 -6.31 -2.42 -11.86
N LEU A 22 -5.29 -3.18 -11.49
CA LEU A 22 -4.93 -4.44 -12.17
C LEU A 22 -5.99 -5.52 -11.87
N ASP A 23 -5.96 -6.64 -12.60
CA ASP A 23 -6.92 -7.75 -12.47
C ASP A 23 -7.07 -8.26 -11.02
N ARG A 24 -5.97 -8.24 -10.25
CA ARG A 24 -5.95 -8.63 -8.84
C ARG A 24 -6.24 -7.49 -7.85
N GLY A 25 -6.76 -6.37 -8.34
CA GLY A 25 -7.21 -5.22 -7.54
C GLY A 25 -6.13 -4.21 -7.14
N LYS A 26 -4.85 -4.46 -7.43
CA LYS A 26 -3.74 -3.53 -7.10
C LYS A 26 -3.94 -2.19 -7.83
N PRO A 27 -4.04 -1.05 -7.12
CA PRO A 27 -4.21 0.25 -7.74
C PRO A 27 -2.91 0.73 -8.42
N TYR A 28 -3.05 1.48 -9.50
CA TYR A 28 -1.94 2.12 -10.22
C TYR A 28 -2.38 3.48 -10.81
N LEU A 29 -1.42 4.33 -11.17
CA LEU A 29 -1.68 5.62 -11.81
C LEU A 29 -1.85 5.39 -13.32
N ALA A 30 -2.99 5.76 -13.89
CA ALA A 30 -3.31 5.43 -15.28
C ALA A 30 -2.53 6.28 -16.31
N ASN A 31 -1.91 7.38 -15.88
CA ASN A 31 -1.08 8.21 -16.74
C ASN A 31 0.27 7.51 -17.03
N PRO A 32 0.56 7.09 -18.29
CA PRO A 32 1.77 6.36 -18.62
C PRO A 32 3.05 7.19 -18.51
N ASN A 33 2.94 8.53 -18.52
CA ASN A 33 4.08 9.44 -18.41
C ASN A 33 4.40 9.79 -16.95
N ALA A 34 3.60 9.33 -15.99
CA ALA A 34 3.83 9.61 -14.59
C ALA A 34 4.78 8.56 -13.99
N CYS A 35 5.98 8.99 -13.61
CA CYS A 35 6.95 8.17 -12.90
C CYS A 35 6.55 8.01 -11.42
N LEU A 36 5.46 7.29 -11.13
CA LEU A 36 5.02 7.03 -9.75
C LEU A 36 4.52 5.61 -9.57
N ASN A 37 5.38 4.76 -9.03
CA ASN A 37 4.99 3.51 -8.41
C ASN A 37 4.53 3.80 -6.98
N PHE A 38 3.44 3.16 -6.55
CA PHE A 38 2.98 3.28 -5.17
C PHE A 38 2.36 1.98 -4.66
N ASN A 39 2.34 1.86 -3.34
CA ASN A 39 1.58 0.85 -2.62
C ASN A 39 1.00 1.44 -1.34
N VAL A 40 -0.10 0.86 -0.87
CA VAL A 40 -0.82 1.30 0.31
C VAL A 40 -1.15 0.08 1.15
N SER A 41 -0.98 0.22 2.46
CA SER A 41 -1.51 -0.72 3.45
C SER A 41 -2.19 0.05 4.57
N HIS A 42 -3.07 -0.61 5.30
CA HIS A 42 -3.73 -0.03 6.46
C HIS A 42 -4.05 -1.13 7.47
N GLN A 43 -3.80 -0.87 8.74
CA GLN A 43 -4.24 -1.73 9.83
C GLN A 43 -4.25 -0.93 11.13
N GLY A 44 -5.26 -1.20 11.98
CA GLY A 44 -5.47 -0.43 13.19
C GLY A 44 -5.74 1.03 12.85
N ASP A 45 -4.97 1.93 13.46
CA ASP A 45 -5.17 3.37 13.38
C ASP A 45 -4.31 4.03 12.30
N LEU A 46 -3.57 3.24 11.51
CA LEU A 46 -2.63 3.72 10.51
C LEU A 46 -3.07 3.35 9.09
N VAL A 47 -2.92 4.32 8.19
CA VAL A 47 -2.91 4.15 6.74
C VAL A 47 -1.54 4.61 6.25
N VAL A 48 -0.82 3.75 5.56
CA VAL A 48 0.53 4.03 5.04
C VAL A 48 0.53 4.04 3.52
N LEU A 49 1.32 4.93 2.93
CA LEU A 49 1.61 4.95 1.50
C LEU A 49 3.11 4.99 1.33
N ALA A 50 3.62 4.09 0.49
CA ALA A 50 4.98 4.12 0.02
C ALA A 50 4.98 4.40 -1.49
N SER A 51 5.93 5.21 -1.95
CA SER A 51 6.06 5.56 -3.37
C SER A 51 7.51 5.56 -3.81
N SER A 52 7.73 5.28 -5.08
CA SER A 52 9.03 5.37 -5.75
C SER A 52 8.85 5.82 -7.20
N GLU A 53 9.78 6.61 -7.73
CA GLU A 53 9.74 7.07 -9.12
C GLU A 53 10.29 6.02 -10.10
N SER A 54 11.17 5.12 -9.64
CA SER A 54 11.86 4.14 -10.49
C SER A 54 11.61 2.69 -10.10
N GLU A 55 11.50 2.39 -8.81
CA GLU A 55 11.49 1.02 -8.29
C GLU A 55 10.08 0.47 -8.09
N LYS A 56 9.94 -0.85 -8.21
CA LYS A 56 8.74 -1.55 -7.75
C LYS A 56 8.72 -1.52 -6.22
N ILE A 57 7.58 -1.13 -5.66
CA ILE A 57 7.43 -0.97 -4.21
C ILE A 57 6.20 -1.73 -3.67
N GLY A 58 6.33 -2.20 -2.43
CA GLY A 58 5.28 -2.79 -1.61
C GLY A 58 5.44 -2.30 -0.18
N VAL A 59 4.35 -2.04 0.52
CA VAL A 59 4.35 -1.64 1.92
C VAL A 59 3.28 -2.42 2.65
N ASP A 60 3.59 -2.85 3.86
CA ASP A 60 2.61 -3.40 4.78
C ASP A 60 2.76 -2.77 6.17
N VAL A 61 1.64 -2.59 6.85
CA VAL A 61 1.60 -2.14 8.23
C VAL A 61 0.71 -3.08 9.02
N MET A 62 1.23 -3.56 10.14
CA MET A 62 0.48 -4.41 11.06
C MET A 62 0.50 -3.80 12.46
N ARG A 63 -0.64 -3.89 13.15
CA ARG A 63 -0.71 -3.60 14.59
C ARG A 63 -0.47 -4.89 15.34
N SER A 64 0.58 -4.91 16.15
CA SER A 64 0.78 -5.97 17.15
C SER A 64 -0.37 -5.93 18.15
N ASP A 65 -1.11 -7.01 18.26
CA ASP A 65 -2.25 -7.13 19.17
C ASP A 65 -1.93 -8.14 20.26
N GLU A 66 -1.49 -7.62 21.40
CA GLU A 66 -1.13 -8.42 22.59
C GLU A 66 -2.36 -9.02 23.28
N THR A 67 -3.58 -8.61 22.90
CA THR A 67 -4.83 -9.15 23.47
C THR A 67 -5.27 -10.46 22.81
N ARG A 68 -4.60 -10.88 21.74
CA ARG A 68 -4.80 -12.22 21.16
C ARG A 68 -4.23 -13.23 22.15
N GLY A 69 -5.12 -13.82 22.96
CA GLY A 69 -4.79 -14.76 24.05
C GLY A 69 -4.12 -16.08 23.64
N SER A 70 -3.45 -16.14 22.48
CA SER A 70 -2.56 -17.22 22.07
C SER A 70 -1.12 -16.85 22.38
N SER A 71 -0.30 -17.82 22.79
CA SER A 71 1.15 -17.59 22.90
C SER A 71 1.75 -17.29 21.52
N ALA A 72 2.92 -16.63 21.49
CA ALA A 72 3.64 -16.39 20.25
C ALA A 72 3.95 -17.70 19.50
N LEU A 73 4.24 -18.77 20.23
CA LEU A 73 4.54 -20.09 19.65
C LEU A 73 3.32 -20.69 18.95
N GLU A 74 2.16 -20.72 19.62
CA GLU A 74 0.89 -21.17 19.02
C GLU A 74 0.53 -20.37 17.76
N HIS A 75 0.82 -19.07 17.78
CA HIS A 75 0.59 -18.21 16.61
C HIS A 75 1.51 -18.59 15.45
N ILE A 76 2.80 -18.83 15.71
CA ILE A 76 3.78 -19.23 14.70
C ILE A 76 3.42 -20.59 14.10
N GLU A 77 3.09 -21.58 14.93
CA GLU A 77 2.68 -22.91 14.49
C GLU A 77 1.47 -22.83 13.56
N ARG A 78 0.41 -22.12 13.96
CA ARG A 78 -0.80 -21.95 13.15
C ARG A 78 -0.56 -21.24 11.82
N MET A 79 0.41 -20.32 11.76
CA MET A 79 0.78 -19.62 10.53
C MET A 79 1.71 -20.45 9.63
N SER A 80 2.35 -21.48 10.16
CA SER A 80 3.28 -22.36 9.42
C SER A 80 2.54 -23.46 8.65
N ASP A 81 1.27 -23.73 9.01
CA ASP A 81 0.37 -24.66 8.31
C ASP A 81 -0.37 -24.01 7.11
N LEU A 82 -0.05 -22.75 6.77
CA LEU A 82 -0.56 -22.01 5.59
C LEU A 82 0.38 -22.17 4.39
#